data_AF-A0A158CNF9-F1
#
_entry.id   AF-A0A158CNF9-F1
#
_cell.length_a   1.000
_cell.length_b   1.000
_cell.length_c   1.000
_cell.angle_alpha   90.00
_cell.angle_beta   90.00
_cell.angle_gamma   90.00
#
_symmetry.space_group_name_H-M   'P 1'
#
loop_
_entity.id
_entity.type
_entity.pdbx_description
1 polymer ?
#
loop_
_entity_poly.entity_id
_entity_poly.type
_entity_poly.pdbx_seq_one_letter_code
_entity_poly.pdbx_strand_id
1 'polypeptide(L)'
;MSEAVNGEVDPYLAKLQARVAKFGWRCLSQEWAGVKTSYAFECARGHRFERMCSSLYHPNVKCDVCRADDNEARFLSVVAEFGGTLLGTFTKADERYRVRCAKGHEWESTGRNILSGHWCSDCHHEKLARLRMHADGMERIHAAAAERGGRCLADTYNGVAAYYPMECAQGHRWEAKGLQIMIGQWCRRCTWVLAGQTILQRAHPDGMLKLQEAARRKHGECLTTVYAGACARYAFRCAQGHEWMAMAKRIWEGSWCRQCAMIAQREPIENLRALAASRGGKCLSTETVATGCKLTWECHRGHVWQATPAAVKQKSWCPNCARLNRSKKSFARKRYDAEG
;
A
#
# COMPACT_ATOMS: atom_id res chain seq x y z
N MET A 1 -18.16 -24.68 82.80
CA MET A 1 -17.97 -23.23 83.02
C MET A 1 -17.08 -22.73 81.91
N SER A 2 -17.71 -22.35 80.81
CA SER A 2 -17.10 -21.82 79.59
C SER A 2 -16.96 -20.32 79.78
N GLU A 3 -15.77 -19.88 80.18
CA GLU A 3 -15.43 -18.47 80.29
C GLU A 3 -15.23 -17.86 78.91
N ALA A 4 -16.03 -16.83 78.66
CA ALA A 4 -16.08 -16.07 77.44
C ALA A 4 -14.73 -15.37 77.19
N VAL A 5 -14.08 -15.71 76.09
CA VAL A 5 -13.06 -14.84 75.50
C VAL A 5 -13.83 -13.67 74.89
N ASN A 6 -13.88 -12.57 75.65
CA ASN A 6 -14.29 -11.26 75.15
C ASN A 6 -13.37 -10.89 73.98
N GLY A 7 -13.83 -11.17 72.76
CA GLY A 7 -13.22 -10.69 71.53
C GLY A 7 -13.46 -9.19 71.42
N GLU A 8 -12.57 -8.40 72.00
CA GLU A 8 -12.51 -6.96 71.74
C GLU A 8 -12.19 -6.80 70.25
N VAL A 9 -13.22 -6.55 69.44
CA VAL A 9 -13.09 -6.43 68.00
C VAL A 9 -12.12 -5.28 67.71
N ASP A 10 -11.00 -5.59 67.08
CA ASP A 10 -9.98 -4.59 66.75
C ASP A 10 -10.67 -3.37 66.09
N PRO A 11 -10.47 -2.14 66.61
CA PRO A 11 -11.16 -0.96 66.11
C PRO A 11 -10.89 -0.68 64.63
N TYR A 12 -9.80 -1.20 64.06
CA TYR A 12 -9.52 -1.14 62.63
C TYR A 12 -10.27 -2.21 61.82
N LEU A 13 -10.51 -3.40 62.38
CA LEU A 13 -11.39 -4.41 61.78
C LEU A 13 -12.84 -3.93 61.73
N ALA A 14 -13.33 -3.31 62.81
CA ALA A 14 -14.67 -2.74 62.85
C ALA A 14 -14.86 -1.63 61.79
N LYS A 15 -13.83 -0.78 61.58
CA LYS A 15 -13.82 0.24 60.50
C LYS A 15 -13.83 -0.40 59.11
N LEU A 16 -13.09 -1.49 58.89
CA LEU A 16 -13.09 -2.25 57.65
C LEU A 16 -14.48 -2.84 57.38
N GLN A 17 -15.08 -3.51 58.37
CA GLN A 17 -16.42 -4.10 58.31
C GLN A 17 -17.49 -3.05 57.98
N ALA A 18 -17.48 -1.90 58.67
CA ALA A 18 -18.41 -0.80 58.40
C ALA A 18 -18.24 -0.20 57.00
N ARG A 19 -17.01 -0.19 56.45
CA ARG A 19 -16.74 0.28 55.09
C ARG A 19 -17.28 -0.69 54.04
N VAL A 20 -17.02 -2.00 54.19
CA VAL A 20 -17.48 -3.00 53.22
C VAL A 20 -18.99 -3.22 53.25
N ALA A 21 -19.63 -2.99 54.40
CA ALA A 21 -21.09 -2.97 54.53
C ALA A 21 -21.75 -1.90 53.65
N LYS A 22 -21.11 -0.73 53.43
CA LYS A 22 -21.61 0.30 52.50
C LYS A 22 -21.64 -0.16 51.04
N PHE A 23 -20.82 -1.15 50.68
CA PHE A 23 -20.83 -1.79 49.36
C PHE A 23 -21.73 -3.05 49.31
N GLY A 24 -22.43 -3.36 50.41
CA GLY A 24 -23.26 -4.56 50.55
C GLY A 24 -22.45 -5.85 50.70
N TRP A 25 -21.24 -5.77 51.26
CA TRP A 25 -20.36 -6.94 51.47
C TRP A 25 -20.19 -7.24 52.95
N ARG A 26 -20.00 -8.53 53.25
CA ARG A 26 -19.67 -9.06 54.57
C ARG A 26 -18.19 -9.42 54.63
N CYS A 27 -17.48 -8.96 55.66
CA CYS A 27 -16.12 -9.43 55.95
C CYS A 27 -16.20 -10.80 56.61
N LEU A 28 -15.47 -11.77 56.09
CA LEU A 28 -15.35 -13.13 56.64
C LEU A 28 -14.12 -13.28 57.54
N SER A 29 -13.14 -12.38 57.42
CA SER A 29 -11.95 -12.36 58.27
C SER A 29 -12.29 -11.88 59.68
N GLN A 30 -11.78 -12.61 60.69
CA GLN A 30 -12.06 -12.39 62.11
C GLN A 30 -10.98 -11.56 62.84
N GLU A 31 -9.80 -11.40 62.23
CA GLU A 31 -8.66 -10.70 62.83
C GLU A 31 -8.14 -9.58 61.92
N TRP A 32 -7.63 -8.50 62.51
CA TRP A 32 -6.96 -7.43 61.79
C TRP A 32 -5.46 -7.72 61.65
N ALA A 33 -4.98 -7.80 60.41
CA ALA A 33 -3.58 -8.08 60.07
C ALA A 33 -2.91 -6.90 59.35
N GLY A 34 -3.49 -5.71 59.42
CA GLY A 34 -2.96 -4.47 58.81
C GLY A 34 -3.55 -4.10 57.44
N VAL A 35 -3.24 -2.89 56.98
CA VAL A 35 -3.85 -2.26 55.79
C VAL A 35 -3.38 -2.85 54.45
N LYS A 36 -2.18 -3.44 54.43
CA LYS A 36 -1.58 -4.09 53.24
C LYS A 36 -1.89 -5.57 53.13
N THR A 37 -2.80 -6.08 53.96
CA THR A 37 -3.18 -7.49 54.00
C THR A 37 -4.47 -7.72 53.24
N SER A 38 -4.60 -8.91 52.64
CA SER A 38 -5.82 -9.37 51.98
C SER A 38 -6.79 -9.94 53.01
N TYR A 39 -8.06 -9.58 52.87
CA TYR A 39 -9.16 -10.07 53.70
C TYR A 39 -10.19 -10.74 52.81
N ALA A 40 -10.88 -11.74 53.35
CA ALA A 40 -11.94 -12.46 52.68
C ALA A 40 -13.27 -11.73 52.83
N PHE A 41 -13.98 -11.54 51.74
CA PHE A 41 -15.27 -10.87 51.67
C PHE A 41 -16.31 -11.72 50.96
N GLU A 42 -17.57 -11.47 51.26
CA GLU A 42 -18.73 -12.06 50.60
C GLU A 42 -19.69 -10.96 50.17
N CYS A 43 -20.07 -10.90 48.89
CA CYS A 43 -21.01 -9.89 48.41
C CYS A 43 -22.47 -10.29 48.66
N ALA A 44 -23.41 -9.37 48.44
CA ALA A 44 -24.86 -9.63 48.53
C ALA A 44 -25.37 -10.75 47.60
N ARG A 45 -24.65 -11.08 46.52
CA ARG A 45 -24.95 -12.23 45.63
C ARG A 45 -24.32 -13.55 46.10
N GLY A 46 -23.65 -13.57 47.24
CA GLY A 46 -23.01 -14.77 47.81
C GLY A 46 -21.63 -15.09 47.25
N HIS A 47 -21.05 -14.25 46.38
CA HIS A 47 -19.70 -14.48 45.86
C HIS A 47 -18.66 -14.20 46.94
N ARG A 48 -17.78 -15.19 47.16
CA ARG A 48 -16.63 -15.08 48.06
C ARG A 48 -15.39 -14.71 47.29
N PHE A 49 -14.66 -13.70 47.75
CA PHE A 49 -13.44 -13.21 47.10
C PHE A 49 -12.52 -12.55 48.11
N GLU A 50 -11.23 -12.48 47.79
CA GLU A 50 -10.22 -11.86 48.65
C GLU A 50 -9.75 -10.54 48.05
N ARG A 51 -9.61 -9.51 48.90
CA ARG A 51 -9.03 -8.22 48.49
C ARG A 51 -8.21 -7.57 49.59
N MET A 52 -7.22 -6.80 49.16
CA MET A 52 -6.43 -5.98 50.06
C MET A 52 -7.25 -4.80 50.62
N CYS A 53 -7.11 -4.53 51.91
CA CYS A 53 -7.83 -3.43 52.59
C CYS A 53 -7.58 -2.06 51.93
N SER A 54 -6.34 -1.77 51.49
CA SER A 54 -5.99 -0.51 50.80
C SER A 54 -6.80 -0.29 49.50
N SER A 55 -7.18 -1.36 48.80
CA SER A 55 -7.91 -1.28 47.53
C SER A 55 -9.37 -0.83 47.68
N LEU A 56 -9.92 -0.87 48.90
CA LEU A 56 -11.31 -0.49 49.22
C LEU A 56 -11.53 1.03 49.30
N TYR A 57 -10.45 1.81 49.22
CA TYR A 57 -10.49 3.27 49.22
C TYR A 57 -10.63 3.85 47.80
N HIS A 58 -10.58 3.02 46.75
CA HIS A 58 -10.91 3.47 45.41
C HIS A 58 -12.42 3.74 45.25
N PRO A 59 -12.83 4.74 44.44
CA PRO A 59 -14.22 5.21 44.39
C PRO A 59 -15.23 4.23 43.77
N ASN A 60 -14.78 3.23 42.98
CA ASN A 60 -15.65 2.31 42.23
C ASN A 60 -15.32 0.84 42.49
N VAL A 61 -15.23 0.47 43.76
CA VAL A 61 -14.92 -0.90 44.17
C VAL A 61 -16.17 -1.76 44.06
N LYS A 62 -16.12 -2.75 43.17
CA LYS A 62 -17.19 -3.74 42.95
C LYS A 62 -16.64 -5.16 43.12
N CYS A 63 -17.55 -6.11 43.33
CA CYS A 63 -17.20 -7.52 43.39
C CYS A 63 -16.80 -7.95 41.98
N ASP A 64 -15.60 -8.49 41.83
CA ASP A 64 -15.06 -8.85 40.52
C ASP A 64 -15.86 -9.98 39.87
N VAL A 65 -16.36 -10.92 40.67
CA VAL A 65 -17.24 -12.01 40.23
C VAL A 65 -18.59 -11.47 39.77
N CYS A 66 -19.26 -10.60 40.56
CA CYS A 66 -20.51 -9.98 40.11
C CYS A 66 -20.33 -9.19 38.81
N ARG A 67 -19.20 -8.48 38.68
CA ARG A 67 -18.91 -7.73 37.45
C ARG A 67 -18.71 -8.65 36.25
N ALA A 68 -18.10 -9.81 36.44
CA ALA A 68 -17.96 -10.82 35.39
C ALA A 68 -19.34 -11.38 34.99
N ASP A 69 -20.15 -11.79 35.98
CA ASP A 69 -21.52 -12.29 35.74
C ASP A 69 -22.39 -11.26 35.02
N ASP A 70 -22.34 -10.00 35.44
CA ASP A 70 -23.14 -8.93 34.85
C ASP A 70 -22.72 -8.66 33.39
N ASN A 71 -21.41 -8.78 33.09
CA ASN A 71 -20.90 -8.64 31.74
C ASN A 71 -21.30 -9.82 30.86
N GLU A 72 -21.24 -11.05 31.39
CA GLU A 72 -21.70 -12.25 30.70
C GLU A 72 -23.19 -12.20 30.42
N ALA A 73 -24.01 -11.90 31.44
CA ALA A 73 -25.45 -11.75 31.30
C ALA A 73 -25.80 -10.67 30.27
N ARG A 74 -25.11 -9.52 30.29
CA ARG A 74 -25.27 -8.47 29.29
C ARG A 74 -24.90 -8.96 27.89
N PHE A 75 -23.79 -9.66 27.74
CA PHE A 75 -23.35 -10.19 26.44
C PHE A 75 -24.35 -11.19 25.87
N LEU A 76 -24.80 -12.15 26.69
CA LEU A 76 -25.80 -13.14 26.30
C LEU A 76 -27.14 -12.50 25.97
N SER A 77 -27.56 -11.47 26.72
CA SER A 77 -28.78 -10.70 26.41
C SER A 77 -28.71 -10.02 25.04
N VAL A 78 -27.58 -9.40 24.69
CA VAL A 78 -27.40 -8.77 23.37
C VAL A 78 -27.42 -9.83 22.27
N VAL A 79 -26.74 -10.96 22.48
CA VAL A 79 -26.76 -12.08 21.52
C VAL A 79 -28.18 -12.61 21.30
N ALA A 80 -28.97 -12.75 22.36
CA ALA A 80 -30.36 -13.18 22.29
C ALA A 80 -31.27 -12.15 21.60
N GLU A 81 -31.09 -10.85 21.87
CA GLU A 81 -31.85 -9.76 21.23
C GLU A 81 -31.68 -9.75 19.71
N PHE A 82 -30.46 -10.00 19.22
CA PHE A 82 -30.19 -10.14 17.79
C PHE A 82 -30.53 -11.54 17.23
N GLY A 83 -31.19 -12.40 18.02
CA GLY A 83 -31.61 -13.74 17.63
C GLY A 83 -30.44 -14.68 17.33
N GLY A 84 -29.30 -14.49 18.00
CA GLY A 84 -28.11 -15.31 17.84
C GLY A 84 -27.92 -16.35 18.93
N THR A 85 -26.92 -17.21 18.72
CA THR A 85 -26.45 -18.20 19.69
C THR A 85 -24.93 -18.12 19.79
N LEU A 86 -24.43 -18.05 21.01
CA LEU A 86 -23.01 -18.13 21.30
C LEU A 86 -22.55 -19.59 21.21
N LEU A 87 -21.52 -19.87 20.42
CA LEU A 87 -20.92 -21.21 20.26
C LEU A 87 -19.68 -21.33 21.16
N GLY A 88 -19.87 -21.18 22.47
CA GLY A 88 -18.81 -21.22 23.49
C GLY A 88 -19.24 -20.56 24.79
N THR A 89 -18.28 -20.31 25.68
CA THR A 89 -18.48 -19.57 26.92
C THR A 89 -17.90 -18.18 26.83
N PHE A 90 -18.62 -17.19 27.37
CA PHE A 90 -18.11 -15.83 27.44
C PHE A 90 -17.17 -15.70 28.65
N THR A 91 -16.08 -14.96 28.47
CA THR A 91 -15.04 -14.78 29.50
C THR A 91 -14.81 -13.28 29.73
N LYS A 92 -14.46 -12.52 28.68
CA LYS A 92 -14.18 -11.08 28.73
C LYS A 92 -14.48 -10.39 27.39
N ALA A 93 -14.83 -9.11 27.45
CA ALA A 93 -15.22 -8.33 26.26
C ALA A 93 -14.13 -8.21 25.17
N ASP A 94 -12.85 -8.32 25.53
CA ASP A 94 -11.73 -8.22 24.60
C ASP A 94 -11.42 -9.51 23.82
N GLU A 95 -12.02 -10.64 24.22
CA GLU A 95 -11.82 -11.91 23.53
C GLU A 95 -12.73 -12.08 22.33
N ARG A 96 -12.35 -13.00 21.44
CA ARG A 96 -13.08 -13.36 20.23
C ARG A 96 -13.95 -14.57 20.50
N TYR A 97 -15.18 -14.49 20.05
CA TYR A 97 -16.20 -15.51 20.23
C TYR A 97 -16.81 -15.89 18.89
N ARG A 98 -17.10 -17.17 18.72
CA ARG A 98 -17.85 -17.69 17.60
C ARG A 98 -19.34 -17.57 17.90
N VAL A 99 -20.07 -16.88 17.03
CA VAL A 99 -21.51 -16.62 17.20
C VAL A 99 -22.24 -17.05 15.93
N ARG A 100 -23.44 -17.60 16.10
CA ARG A 100 -24.36 -17.97 15.02
C ARG A 100 -25.57 -17.04 15.05
N CYS A 101 -26.03 -16.53 13.90
CA CYS A 101 -27.27 -15.74 13.86
C CYS A 101 -28.50 -16.62 13.59
N ALA A 102 -29.71 -16.05 13.66
CA ALA A 102 -30.98 -16.74 13.37
C ALA A 102 -31.04 -17.40 11.99
N LYS A 103 -30.31 -16.88 11.00
CA LYS A 103 -30.23 -17.46 9.64
C LYS A 103 -29.20 -18.58 9.51
N GLY A 104 -28.45 -18.89 10.58
CA GLY A 104 -27.43 -19.93 10.58
C GLY A 104 -26.03 -19.47 10.16
N HIS A 105 -25.82 -18.19 9.85
CA HIS A 105 -24.46 -17.68 9.56
C HIS A 105 -23.62 -17.70 10.83
N GLU A 106 -22.42 -18.27 10.73
CA GLU A 106 -21.45 -18.34 11.80
C GLU A 106 -20.25 -17.44 11.51
N TRP A 107 -19.86 -16.64 12.49
CA TRP A 107 -18.68 -15.78 12.39
C TRP A 107 -17.98 -15.63 13.73
N GLU A 108 -16.75 -15.14 13.70
CA GLU A 108 -16.00 -14.77 14.88
C GLU A 108 -15.99 -13.25 15.06
N SER A 109 -16.33 -12.77 16.25
CA SER A 109 -16.25 -11.35 16.60
C SER A 109 -15.78 -11.15 18.04
N THR A 110 -15.19 -10.00 18.33
CA THR A 110 -14.88 -9.65 19.72
C THR A 110 -16.15 -9.36 20.51
N GLY A 111 -16.12 -9.65 21.81
CA GLY A 111 -17.24 -9.36 22.72
C GLY A 111 -17.63 -7.88 22.69
N ARG A 112 -16.64 -6.97 22.66
CA ARG A 112 -16.85 -5.52 22.55
C ARG A 112 -17.62 -5.14 21.29
N ASN A 113 -17.27 -5.69 20.13
CA ASN A 113 -17.93 -5.32 18.87
C ASN A 113 -19.41 -5.70 18.89
N ILE A 114 -19.72 -6.88 19.41
CA ILE A 114 -21.10 -7.37 19.58
C ILE A 114 -21.86 -6.46 20.55
N LEU A 115 -21.27 -6.13 21.70
CA LEU A 115 -21.84 -5.20 22.69
C LEU A 115 -22.05 -3.78 22.13
N SER A 116 -21.26 -3.37 21.14
CA SER A 116 -21.40 -2.09 20.42
C SER A 116 -22.38 -2.14 19.25
N GLY A 117 -23.10 -3.26 19.05
CA GLY A 117 -24.14 -3.40 18.02
C GLY A 117 -23.63 -3.84 16.64
N HIS A 118 -22.36 -4.23 16.50
CA HIS A 118 -21.86 -4.83 15.26
C HIS A 118 -22.27 -6.31 15.22
N TRP A 119 -23.12 -6.64 14.26
CA TRP A 119 -23.70 -7.98 14.12
C TRP A 119 -23.34 -8.65 12.78
N CYS A 120 -23.99 -9.78 12.48
CA CYS A 120 -23.79 -10.60 11.29
C CYS A 120 -23.68 -9.79 9.98
N SER A 121 -22.48 -9.78 9.40
CA SER A 121 -22.18 -9.09 8.14
C SER A 121 -22.96 -9.67 6.97
N ASP A 122 -23.18 -10.97 6.94
CA ASP A 122 -23.90 -11.63 5.84
C ASP A 122 -25.37 -11.23 5.83
N CYS A 123 -26.03 -11.25 6.99
CA CYS A 123 -27.39 -10.72 7.14
C CYS A 123 -27.46 -9.23 6.77
N HIS A 124 -26.45 -8.44 7.13
CA HIS A 124 -26.39 -7.03 6.76
C HIS A 124 -26.23 -6.85 5.25
N HIS A 125 -25.33 -7.59 4.60
CA HIS A 125 -25.12 -7.56 3.16
C HIS A 125 -26.35 -8.05 2.40
N GLU A 126 -27.04 -9.09 2.85
CA GLU A 126 -28.30 -9.55 2.26
C GLU A 126 -29.40 -8.49 2.37
N LYS A 127 -29.55 -7.86 3.55
CA LYS A 127 -30.53 -6.79 3.74
C LYS A 127 -30.22 -5.61 2.81
N LEU A 128 -28.96 -5.20 2.73
CA LEU A 128 -28.52 -4.16 1.81
C LEU A 128 -28.69 -4.56 0.35
N ALA A 129 -28.41 -5.82 -0.01
CA ALA A 129 -28.58 -6.33 -1.36
C ALA A 129 -30.03 -6.19 -1.78
N ARG A 130 -30.98 -6.65 -0.94
CA ARG A 130 -32.43 -6.50 -1.17
C ARG A 130 -32.87 -5.03 -1.29
N LEU A 131 -32.43 -4.16 -0.37
CA LEU A 131 -32.75 -2.73 -0.41
C LEU A 131 -32.15 -2.01 -1.62
N ARG A 132 -31.04 -2.52 -2.17
CA ARG A 132 -30.38 -2.02 -3.38
C ARG A 132 -30.85 -2.72 -4.66
N MET A 133 -31.86 -3.59 -4.58
CA MET A 133 -32.54 -4.10 -5.76
C MET A 133 -33.58 -3.07 -6.18
N HIS A 134 -33.33 -2.40 -7.30
CA HIS A 134 -34.31 -1.57 -7.94
C HIS A 134 -35.34 -2.46 -8.65
N ALA A 135 -36.63 -2.21 -8.43
CA ALA A 135 -37.71 -2.93 -9.11
C ALA A 135 -37.62 -2.75 -10.64
N ASP A 136 -37.20 -1.57 -11.08
CA ASP A 136 -36.94 -1.19 -12.48
C ASP A 136 -35.47 -1.40 -12.89
N GLY A 137 -34.71 -2.18 -12.12
CA GLY A 137 -33.26 -2.32 -12.31
C GLY A 137 -32.85 -2.86 -13.67
N MET A 138 -33.61 -3.82 -14.21
CA MET A 138 -33.35 -4.38 -15.54
C MET A 138 -33.66 -3.36 -16.64
N GLU A 139 -34.84 -2.74 -16.57
CA GLU A 139 -35.28 -1.72 -17.53
C GLU A 139 -34.30 -0.57 -17.62
N ARG A 140 -33.75 -0.12 -16.48
CA ARG A 140 -32.72 0.92 -16.43
C ARG A 140 -31.41 0.51 -17.10
N ILE A 141 -30.97 -0.74 -16.92
CA ILE A 141 -29.76 -1.25 -17.58
C ILE A 141 -29.99 -1.36 -19.09
N HIS A 142 -31.15 -1.87 -19.53
CA HIS A 142 -31.52 -1.95 -20.94
C HIS A 142 -31.64 -0.57 -21.58
N ALA A 143 -32.30 0.38 -20.93
CA ALA A 143 -32.43 1.75 -21.39
C ALA A 143 -31.07 2.44 -21.53
N ALA A 144 -30.22 2.34 -20.51
CA ALA A 144 -28.86 2.90 -20.54
C ALA A 144 -27.99 2.25 -21.63
N ALA A 145 -28.19 0.96 -21.90
CA ALA A 145 -27.52 0.28 -23.00
C ALA A 145 -27.99 0.78 -24.37
N ALA A 146 -29.31 0.89 -24.56
CA ALA A 146 -29.94 1.34 -25.79
C ALA A 146 -29.54 2.78 -26.14
N GLU A 147 -29.51 3.68 -25.15
CA GLU A 147 -29.08 5.08 -25.32
C GLU A 147 -27.65 5.19 -25.89
N ARG A 148 -26.78 4.22 -25.56
CA ARG A 148 -25.39 4.14 -26.03
C ARG A 148 -25.24 3.34 -27.33
N GLY A 149 -26.35 3.00 -27.99
CA GLY A 149 -26.38 2.20 -29.21
C GLY A 149 -25.94 0.75 -29.00
N GLY A 150 -26.06 0.20 -27.78
CA GLY A 150 -25.80 -1.20 -27.53
C GLY A 150 -26.92 -1.89 -26.78
N ARG A 151 -26.65 -3.09 -26.28
CA ARG A 151 -27.62 -3.92 -25.55
C ARG A 151 -26.97 -4.67 -24.40
N CYS A 152 -27.73 -4.87 -23.34
CA CYS A 152 -27.42 -5.89 -22.33
C CYS A 152 -27.97 -7.22 -22.83
N LEU A 153 -27.20 -8.30 -22.73
CA LEU A 153 -27.57 -9.65 -23.15
C LEU A 153 -28.23 -10.46 -22.02
N ALA A 154 -28.34 -9.90 -20.81
CA ALA A 154 -29.04 -10.51 -19.71
C ALA A 154 -30.49 -10.02 -19.63
N ASP A 155 -31.39 -10.93 -19.27
CA ASP A 155 -32.83 -10.67 -19.10
C ASP A 155 -33.26 -10.68 -17.63
N THR A 156 -32.34 -11.02 -16.71
CA THR A 156 -32.60 -11.12 -15.26
C THR A 156 -31.75 -10.13 -14.49
N TYR A 157 -32.38 -9.38 -13.58
CA TYR A 157 -31.72 -8.41 -12.72
C TYR A 157 -31.29 -9.01 -11.39
N ASN A 158 -29.98 -9.12 -11.19
CA ASN A 158 -29.34 -9.65 -9.99
C ASN A 158 -28.79 -8.54 -9.07
N GLY A 159 -29.29 -7.31 -9.21
CA GLY A 159 -28.87 -6.16 -8.39
C GLY A 159 -27.81 -5.26 -9.06
N VAL A 160 -27.61 -4.07 -8.48
CA VAL A 160 -26.70 -3.03 -9.04
C VAL A 160 -25.22 -3.44 -9.05
N ALA A 161 -24.80 -4.34 -8.16
CA ALA A 161 -23.41 -4.76 -8.03
C ALA A 161 -23.07 -6.00 -8.89
N ALA A 162 -24.09 -6.69 -9.42
CA ALA A 162 -23.91 -7.84 -10.29
C ALA A 162 -23.32 -7.44 -11.64
N TYR A 163 -22.62 -8.38 -12.27
CA TYR A 163 -22.06 -8.23 -13.60
C TYR A 163 -23.08 -8.63 -14.65
N TYR A 164 -23.17 -7.82 -15.70
CA TYR A 164 -24.08 -8.02 -16.82
C TYR A 164 -23.28 -8.08 -18.12
N PRO A 165 -23.56 -9.04 -19.02
CA PRO A 165 -22.95 -9.12 -20.33
C PRO A 165 -23.52 -8.01 -21.24
N MET A 166 -22.64 -7.21 -21.82
CA MET A 166 -22.98 -6.06 -22.65
C MET A 166 -22.40 -6.23 -24.07
N GLU A 167 -23.09 -5.68 -25.05
CA GLU A 167 -22.66 -5.61 -26.44
C GLU A 167 -22.88 -4.19 -26.97
N CYS A 168 -21.85 -3.55 -27.56
CA CYS A 168 -22.00 -2.21 -28.15
C CYS A 168 -22.34 -2.29 -29.65
N ALA A 169 -22.72 -1.15 -30.25
CA ALA A 169 -22.96 -1.01 -31.70
C ALA A 169 -21.84 -1.58 -32.58
N GLN A 170 -20.58 -1.51 -32.13
CA GLN A 170 -19.40 -1.99 -32.85
C GLN A 170 -19.15 -3.49 -32.63
N GLY A 171 -20.08 -4.22 -31.99
CA GLY A 171 -19.99 -5.67 -31.73
C GLY A 171 -19.04 -6.07 -30.60
N HIS A 172 -18.46 -5.12 -29.85
CA HIS A 172 -17.61 -5.47 -28.71
C HIS A 172 -18.45 -6.01 -27.56
N ARG A 173 -18.04 -7.16 -27.01
CA ARG A 173 -18.65 -7.79 -25.85
C ARG A 173 -17.79 -7.62 -24.59
N TRP A 174 -18.40 -7.30 -23.47
CA TRP A 174 -17.73 -7.20 -22.16
C TRP A 174 -18.71 -7.41 -21.01
N GLU A 175 -18.20 -7.65 -19.81
CA GLU A 175 -19.00 -7.70 -18.58
C GLU A 175 -18.81 -6.41 -17.77
N ALA A 176 -19.90 -5.85 -17.24
CA ALA A 176 -19.87 -4.64 -16.43
C ALA A 176 -20.87 -4.70 -15.29
N LYS A 177 -20.60 -3.98 -14.20
CA LYS A 177 -21.56 -3.90 -13.09
C LYS A 177 -22.77 -3.07 -13.49
N GLY A 178 -23.98 -3.49 -13.08
CA GLY A 178 -25.22 -2.77 -13.41
C GLY A 178 -25.18 -1.28 -13.05
N LEU A 179 -24.63 -0.95 -11.87
CA LEU A 179 -24.43 0.44 -11.43
C LEU A 179 -23.56 1.24 -12.40
N GLN A 180 -22.48 0.64 -12.92
CA GLN A 180 -21.53 1.32 -13.81
C GLN A 180 -22.20 1.71 -15.14
N ILE A 181 -23.05 0.83 -15.66
CA ILE A 181 -23.85 1.11 -16.85
C ILE A 181 -24.84 2.23 -16.58
N MET A 182 -25.56 2.17 -15.45
CA MET A 182 -26.54 3.19 -15.08
C MET A 182 -25.93 4.59 -14.88
N ILE A 183 -24.70 4.69 -14.36
CA ILE A 183 -23.99 5.98 -14.21
C ILE A 183 -23.28 6.43 -15.50
N GLY A 184 -23.46 5.70 -16.61
CA GLY A 184 -22.98 6.09 -17.94
C GLY A 184 -21.58 5.61 -18.31
N GLN A 185 -20.96 4.68 -17.57
CA GLN A 185 -19.76 3.99 -18.04
C GLN A 185 -20.13 2.99 -19.13
N TRP A 186 -19.33 2.95 -20.19
CA TRP A 186 -19.63 2.14 -21.37
C TRP A 186 -18.39 1.42 -21.94
N CYS A 187 -18.53 0.82 -23.12
CA CYS A 187 -17.52 0.05 -23.82
C CYS A 187 -16.15 0.74 -23.83
N ARG A 188 -15.19 0.19 -23.07
CA ARG A 188 -13.83 0.76 -22.97
C ARG A 188 -13.09 0.82 -24.30
N ARG A 189 -13.36 -0.13 -25.20
CA ARG A 189 -12.74 -0.15 -26.53
C ARG A 189 -13.25 1.03 -27.37
N CYS A 190 -14.55 1.28 -27.37
CA CYS A 190 -15.14 2.42 -28.07
C CYS A 190 -14.78 3.75 -27.41
N THR A 191 -14.81 3.84 -26.08
CA THR A 191 -14.43 5.07 -25.38
C THR A 191 -12.95 5.39 -25.51
N TRP A 192 -12.07 4.39 -25.62
CA TRP A 192 -10.64 4.61 -25.88
C TRP A 192 -10.37 5.08 -27.31
N VAL A 193 -11.08 4.52 -28.30
CA VAL A 193 -11.03 5.02 -29.69
C VAL A 193 -11.57 6.45 -29.77
N LEU A 194 -12.71 6.75 -29.13
CA LEU A 194 -13.30 8.09 -29.08
C LEU A 194 -12.43 9.07 -28.29
N ALA A 195 -11.87 8.69 -27.14
CA ALA A 195 -10.94 9.52 -26.38
C ALA A 195 -9.64 9.73 -27.16
N GLY A 196 -9.16 8.73 -27.89
CA GLY A 196 -8.08 8.86 -28.88
C GLY A 196 -8.44 9.87 -29.96
N GLN A 197 -9.66 9.83 -30.50
CA GLN A 197 -10.21 10.79 -31.47
C GLN A 197 -10.42 12.20 -30.88
N THR A 198 -10.76 12.31 -29.59
CA THR A 198 -10.96 13.61 -28.91
C THR A 198 -9.61 14.24 -28.55
N ILE A 199 -8.57 13.42 -28.31
CA ILE A 199 -7.17 13.86 -28.25
C ILE A 199 -6.67 14.26 -29.66
N LEU A 200 -7.13 13.57 -30.72
CA LEU A 200 -6.86 13.92 -32.12
C LEU A 200 -7.52 15.24 -32.57
N GLN A 201 -8.66 15.66 -31.98
CA GLN A 201 -9.34 16.92 -32.33
C GLN A 201 -8.76 18.16 -31.64
N ARG A 202 -8.04 18.01 -30.52
CA ARG A 202 -7.19 19.10 -29.98
C ARG A 202 -5.85 19.20 -30.70
N ALA A 203 -5.66 18.40 -31.75
CA ALA A 203 -4.44 18.37 -32.49
C ALA A 203 -4.40 19.56 -33.46
N HIS A 204 -3.25 20.22 -33.45
CA HIS A 204 -2.91 21.25 -34.42
C HIS A 204 -3.31 20.75 -35.83
N PRO A 205 -4.22 21.44 -36.55
CA PRO A 205 -4.56 21.06 -37.92
C PRO A 205 -3.29 21.03 -38.80
N ASP A 206 -2.30 21.86 -38.47
CA ASP A 206 -0.99 21.91 -39.12
C ASP A 206 0.05 20.94 -38.50
N GLY A 207 -0.39 19.91 -37.76
CA GLY A 207 0.50 19.02 -37.01
C GLY A 207 1.51 18.29 -37.90
N MET A 208 1.09 17.86 -39.10
CA MET A 208 1.99 17.26 -40.08
C MET A 208 3.01 18.28 -40.59
N LEU A 209 2.56 19.47 -41.00
CA LEU A 209 3.42 20.56 -41.49
C LEU A 209 4.47 20.95 -40.43
N LYS A 210 4.07 21.03 -39.16
CA LYS A 210 4.99 21.30 -38.04
C LYS A 210 6.04 20.21 -37.87
N LEU A 211 5.70 18.93 -38.04
CA LEU A 211 6.66 17.83 -37.95
C LEU A 211 7.64 17.83 -39.13
N GLN A 212 7.13 18.07 -40.34
CA GLN A 212 7.96 18.20 -41.54
C GLN A 212 8.91 19.39 -41.44
N GLU A 213 8.42 20.55 -40.98
CA GLU A 213 9.25 21.73 -40.75
C GLU A 213 10.29 21.51 -39.65
N ALA A 214 9.93 20.86 -38.54
CA ALA A 214 10.87 20.50 -37.49
C ALA A 214 11.97 19.55 -38.00
N ALA A 215 11.61 18.61 -38.87
CA ALA A 215 12.57 17.73 -39.53
C ALA A 215 13.52 18.50 -40.44
N ARG A 216 12.97 19.37 -41.29
CA ARG A 216 13.72 20.19 -42.24
C ARG A 216 14.72 21.11 -41.53
N ARG A 217 14.33 21.74 -40.42
CA ARG A 217 15.22 22.57 -39.57
C ARG A 217 16.40 21.80 -38.99
N LYS A 218 16.29 20.48 -38.86
CA LYS A 218 17.37 19.60 -38.39
C LYS A 218 18.04 18.83 -39.54
N HIS A 219 17.86 19.30 -40.77
CA HIS A 219 18.37 18.68 -42.00
C HIS A 219 17.97 17.21 -42.13
N GLY A 220 16.78 16.86 -41.66
CA GLY A 220 16.23 15.52 -41.80
C GLY A 220 14.82 15.54 -42.38
N GLU A 221 14.21 14.37 -42.44
CA GLU A 221 12.96 14.12 -43.14
C GLU A 221 11.99 13.37 -42.22
N CYS A 222 10.70 13.71 -42.32
CA CYS A 222 9.64 12.90 -41.74
C CYS A 222 9.14 11.93 -42.81
N LEU A 223 9.29 10.62 -42.57
CA LEU A 223 8.92 9.57 -43.52
C LEU A 223 7.42 9.24 -43.48
N THR A 224 6.67 9.80 -42.51
CA THR A 224 5.24 9.56 -42.34
C THR A 224 4.42 10.69 -42.96
N THR A 225 3.35 10.34 -43.67
CA THR A 225 2.48 11.30 -44.39
C THR A 225 1.16 11.61 -43.67
N VAL A 226 0.73 10.76 -42.72
CA VAL A 226 -0.54 10.91 -42.00
C VAL A 226 -0.30 11.31 -40.55
N TYR A 227 -0.98 12.38 -40.10
CA TYR A 227 -0.88 12.85 -38.72
C TYR A 227 -1.93 12.20 -37.82
N ALA A 228 -1.46 11.43 -36.84
CA ALA A 228 -2.29 10.70 -35.87
C ALA A 228 -2.19 11.32 -34.44
N GLY A 229 -1.89 12.61 -34.34
CA GLY A 229 -1.87 13.34 -33.05
C GLY A 229 -0.51 13.43 -32.34
N ALA A 230 -0.45 14.26 -31.30
CA ALA A 230 0.81 14.63 -30.63
C ALA A 230 1.50 13.47 -29.88
N CYS A 231 0.73 12.49 -29.42
CA CYS A 231 1.23 11.32 -28.69
C CYS A 231 1.53 10.11 -29.60
N ALA A 232 1.15 10.16 -30.88
CA ALA A 232 1.47 9.09 -31.83
C ALA A 232 2.95 9.11 -32.21
N ARG A 233 3.46 7.98 -32.71
CA ARG A 233 4.84 7.80 -33.14
C ARG A 233 4.95 7.95 -34.66
N TYR A 234 5.97 8.66 -35.10
CA TYR A 234 6.24 8.98 -36.50
C TYR A 234 7.66 8.57 -36.85
N ALA A 235 7.84 8.16 -38.11
CA ALA A 235 9.14 7.78 -38.66
C ALA A 235 9.90 9.03 -39.13
N PHE A 236 11.18 9.12 -38.78
CA PHE A 236 12.08 10.19 -39.18
C PHE A 236 13.41 9.64 -39.67
N ARG A 237 14.05 10.37 -40.57
CA ARG A 237 15.42 10.14 -41.04
C ARG A 237 16.25 11.41 -40.83
N CYS A 238 17.46 11.31 -40.29
CA CYS A 238 18.35 12.47 -40.13
C CYS A 238 19.30 12.64 -41.32
N ALA A 239 20.01 13.76 -41.38
CA ALA A 239 21.05 14.02 -42.40
C ALA A 239 22.10 12.92 -42.53
N GLN A 240 22.41 12.23 -41.42
CA GLN A 240 23.40 11.14 -41.37
C GLN A 240 22.78 9.77 -41.74
N GLY A 241 21.54 9.75 -42.25
CA GLY A 241 20.85 8.52 -42.68
C GLY A 241 20.21 7.68 -41.58
N HIS A 242 20.38 8.03 -40.29
CA HIS A 242 19.75 7.27 -39.20
C HIS A 242 18.23 7.40 -39.24
N GLU A 243 17.53 6.28 -39.15
CA GLU A 243 16.07 6.20 -39.07
C GLU A 243 15.61 5.85 -37.66
N TRP A 244 14.54 6.49 -37.19
CA TRP A 244 13.95 6.19 -35.89
C TRP A 244 12.47 6.56 -35.81
N MET A 245 11.79 6.00 -34.80
CA MET A 245 10.40 6.30 -34.46
C MET A 245 10.33 7.18 -33.20
N ALA A 246 9.73 8.36 -33.30
CA ALA A 246 9.58 9.29 -32.18
C ALA A 246 8.16 9.85 -32.06
N MET A 247 7.75 10.25 -30.85
CA MET A 247 6.47 10.92 -30.64
C MET A 247 6.53 12.37 -31.12
N ALA A 248 5.46 12.88 -31.74
CA ALA A 248 5.40 14.26 -32.22
C ALA A 248 5.70 15.30 -31.14
N LYS A 249 5.12 15.15 -29.95
CA LYS A 249 5.37 16.03 -28.81
C LYS A 249 6.87 16.14 -28.47
N ARG A 250 7.63 15.03 -28.52
CA ARG A 250 9.07 15.04 -28.19
C ARG A 250 9.91 15.73 -29.25
N ILE A 251 9.51 15.62 -30.52
CA ILE A 251 10.16 16.33 -31.62
C ILE A 251 9.96 17.84 -31.47
N TRP A 252 8.75 18.28 -31.13
CA TRP A 252 8.47 19.69 -30.86
C TRP A 252 9.18 20.23 -29.62
N GLU A 253 9.38 19.39 -28.60
CA GLU A 253 10.21 19.69 -27.41
C GLU A 253 11.73 19.70 -27.72
N GLY A 254 12.14 19.46 -28.96
CA GLY A 254 13.53 19.60 -29.42
C GLY A 254 14.34 18.30 -29.45
N SER A 255 13.74 17.15 -29.13
CA SER A 255 14.40 15.85 -29.30
C SER A 255 14.50 15.50 -30.78
N TRP A 256 15.66 14.98 -31.23
CA TRP A 256 15.87 14.61 -32.64
C TRP A 256 16.51 13.22 -32.78
N CYS A 257 17.65 13.10 -33.45
CA CYS A 257 18.37 11.85 -33.63
C CYS A 257 19.26 11.54 -32.42
N ARG A 258 18.89 10.50 -31.66
CA ARG A 258 19.69 10.02 -30.52
C ARG A 258 21.07 9.52 -30.94
N GLN A 259 21.19 8.90 -32.11
CA GLN A 259 22.48 8.39 -32.59
C GLN A 259 23.45 9.55 -32.88
N CYS A 260 22.99 10.59 -33.59
CA CYS A 260 23.80 11.79 -33.81
C CYS A 260 24.14 12.50 -32.50
N ALA A 261 23.19 12.61 -31.56
CA ALA A 261 23.46 13.20 -30.26
C ALA A 261 24.54 12.41 -29.48
N MET A 262 24.53 11.07 -29.58
CA MET A 262 25.55 10.22 -28.97
C MET A 262 26.91 10.38 -29.65
N ILE A 263 26.95 10.46 -30.99
CA ILE A 263 28.20 10.69 -31.75
C ILE A 263 28.80 12.04 -31.39
N ALA A 264 27.99 13.10 -31.35
CA ALA A 264 28.44 14.45 -30.99
C ALA A 264 28.95 14.56 -29.54
N GLN A 265 28.49 13.67 -28.64
CA GLN A 265 28.98 13.59 -27.26
C GLN A 265 30.22 12.69 -27.10
N ARG A 266 30.73 12.07 -28.17
CA ARG A 266 32.00 11.32 -28.09
C ARG A 266 33.14 12.31 -27.92
N GLU A 267 33.94 12.11 -26.88
CA GLU A 267 35.17 12.86 -26.70
C GLU A 267 36.23 12.37 -27.69
N PRO A 268 36.97 13.25 -28.38
CA PRO A 268 38.08 12.85 -29.24
C PRO A 268 39.17 12.10 -28.47
N ILE A 269 39.81 11.10 -29.10
CA ILE A 269 40.81 10.24 -28.42
C ILE A 269 42.06 11.06 -28.06
N GLU A 270 42.32 12.12 -28.82
CA GLU A 270 43.38 13.10 -28.64
C GLU A 270 43.22 13.85 -27.32
N ASN A 271 42.01 14.27 -26.98
CA ASN A 271 41.72 14.93 -25.70
C ASN A 271 41.94 13.95 -24.53
N LEU A 272 41.60 12.67 -24.72
CA LEU A 272 41.82 11.64 -23.72
C LEU A 272 43.31 11.28 -23.56
N ARG A 273 44.08 11.32 -24.65
CA ARG A 273 45.55 11.17 -24.61
C ARG A 273 46.20 12.35 -23.90
N ALA A 274 45.78 13.58 -24.18
CA ALA A 274 46.24 14.77 -23.46
C ALA A 274 45.89 14.71 -21.96
N LEU A 275 44.70 14.21 -21.62
CA LEU A 275 44.28 13.98 -20.24
C LEU A 275 45.19 12.95 -19.53
N ALA A 276 45.61 11.90 -20.23
CA ALA A 276 46.53 10.93 -19.68
C ALA A 276 47.93 11.51 -19.48
N ALA A 277 48.44 12.23 -20.48
CA ALA A 277 49.74 12.88 -20.44
C ALA A 277 49.86 13.90 -19.31
N SER A 278 48.82 14.73 -19.10
CA SER A 278 48.77 15.70 -17.98
C SER A 278 48.78 15.04 -16.60
N ARG A 279 48.45 13.75 -16.49
CA ARG A 279 48.56 12.94 -15.26
C ARG A 279 49.79 12.03 -15.23
N GLY A 280 50.76 12.29 -16.11
CA GLY A 280 52.02 11.56 -16.22
C GLY A 280 51.88 10.13 -16.76
N GLY A 281 50.76 9.81 -17.41
CA GLY A 281 50.53 8.48 -17.98
C GLY A 281 50.15 8.51 -19.46
N LYS A 282 49.68 7.38 -19.99
CA LYS A 282 49.35 7.20 -21.41
C LYS A 282 47.97 6.58 -21.56
N CYS A 283 47.24 6.99 -22.60
CA CYS A 283 46.05 6.25 -23.05
C CYS A 283 46.50 5.30 -24.16
N LEU A 284 46.39 3.98 -23.92
CA LEU A 284 46.86 2.93 -24.82
C LEU A 284 45.82 2.55 -25.88
N SER A 285 44.57 3.02 -25.73
CA SER A 285 43.52 2.79 -26.72
C SER A 285 43.74 3.61 -27.99
N THR A 286 43.45 2.99 -29.14
CA THR A 286 43.59 3.60 -30.46
C THR A 286 42.35 4.41 -30.87
N GLU A 287 41.17 4.06 -30.38
CA GLU A 287 39.89 4.68 -30.75
C GLU A 287 39.01 5.01 -29.53
N THR A 288 38.18 6.06 -29.67
CA THR A 288 37.11 6.33 -28.70
C THR A 288 35.91 5.44 -28.99
N VAL A 289 35.88 4.29 -28.31
CA VAL A 289 34.69 3.45 -28.30
C VAL A 289 33.57 4.19 -27.55
N ALA A 290 32.32 3.96 -27.97
CA ALA A 290 31.10 4.65 -27.56
C ALA A 290 31.00 5.03 -26.06
N THR A 291 30.13 6.01 -25.75
CA THR A 291 29.88 6.48 -24.38
C THR A 291 29.61 5.31 -23.43
N GLY A 292 30.49 5.13 -22.43
CA GLY A 292 30.40 4.04 -21.45
C GLY A 292 31.40 2.89 -21.64
N CYS A 293 32.12 2.85 -22.76
CA CYS A 293 33.18 1.87 -22.98
C CYS A 293 34.43 2.19 -22.15
N LYS A 294 35.12 1.13 -21.69
CA LYS A 294 36.37 1.26 -20.95
C LYS A 294 37.53 1.39 -21.93
N LEU A 295 38.37 2.40 -21.74
CA LEU A 295 39.66 2.54 -22.43
C LEU A 295 40.77 1.97 -21.55
N THR A 296 41.88 1.61 -22.18
CA THR A 296 43.09 1.12 -21.51
C THR A 296 44.01 2.30 -21.22
N TRP A 297 44.40 2.44 -19.97
CA TRP A 297 45.24 3.53 -19.46
C TRP A 297 46.48 2.97 -18.78
N GLU A 298 47.56 3.72 -18.84
CA GLU A 298 48.83 3.46 -18.18
C GLU A 298 49.18 4.67 -17.31
N CYS A 299 49.64 4.49 -16.08
CA CYS A 299 50.09 5.59 -15.22
C CYS A 299 51.61 5.76 -15.24
N HIS A 300 52.11 6.84 -14.63
CA HIS A 300 53.54 7.12 -14.51
C HIS A 300 54.36 6.02 -13.80
N ARG A 301 53.72 5.09 -13.07
CA ARG A 301 54.37 3.93 -12.43
C ARG A 301 54.31 2.66 -13.30
N GLY A 302 53.72 2.70 -14.48
CA GLY A 302 53.56 1.53 -15.37
C GLY A 302 52.32 0.67 -15.12
N HIS A 303 51.42 1.05 -14.19
CA HIS A 303 50.17 0.29 -14.00
C HIS A 303 49.25 0.43 -15.20
N VAL A 304 48.78 -0.68 -15.75
CA VAL A 304 47.78 -0.72 -16.82
C VAL A 304 46.40 -1.09 -16.26
N TRP A 305 45.36 -0.32 -16.57
CA TRP A 305 43.98 -0.64 -16.17
C TRP A 305 42.94 -0.18 -17.20
N GLN A 306 41.75 -0.76 -17.10
CA GLN A 306 40.60 -0.41 -17.93
C GLN A 306 39.61 0.48 -17.15
N ALA A 307 39.30 1.66 -17.67
CA ALA A 307 38.34 2.59 -17.09
C ALA A 307 37.64 3.44 -18.15
N THR A 308 36.42 3.89 -17.85
CA THR A 308 35.70 4.83 -18.73
C THR A 308 36.32 6.24 -18.61
N PRO A 309 36.27 7.08 -19.66
CA PRO A 309 36.74 8.46 -19.59
C PRO A 309 36.13 9.26 -18.45
N ALA A 310 34.84 9.08 -18.19
CA ALA A 310 34.15 9.73 -17.06
C ALA A 310 34.72 9.31 -15.69
N ALA A 311 35.02 8.01 -15.51
CA ALA A 311 35.62 7.53 -14.27
C ALA A 311 37.05 8.08 -14.07
N VAL A 312 37.82 8.20 -15.14
CA VAL A 312 39.18 8.77 -15.12
C VAL A 312 39.17 10.26 -14.78
N LYS A 313 38.16 11.01 -15.24
CA LYS A 313 37.97 12.43 -14.92
C LYS A 313 37.51 12.66 -13.48
N GLN A 314 36.59 11.84 -12.98
CA GLN A 314 35.88 12.08 -11.72
C GLN A 314 36.45 11.33 -10.50
N LYS A 315 37.18 10.23 -10.70
CA LYS A 315 37.68 9.37 -9.61
C LYS A 315 39.22 9.39 -9.54
N SER A 316 39.78 8.43 -8.79
CA SER A 316 41.22 8.23 -8.71
C SER A 316 41.81 7.85 -10.07
N TRP A 317 42.83 8.60 -10.50
CA TRP A 317 43.57 8.39 -11.75
C TRP A 317 43.95 6.91 -11.95
N CYS A 318 44.78 6.35 -11.06
CA CYS A 318 45.16 4.95 -11.08
C CYS A 318 44.72 4.26 -9.78
N PRO A 319 43.94 3.16 -9.85
CA PRO A 319 43.45 2.48 -8.65
C PRO A 319 44.58 1.87 -7.82
N ASN A 320 45.64 1.35 -8.47
CA ASN A 320 46.81 0.81 -7.79
C ASN A 320 47.61 1.92 -7.09
N CYS A 321 47.87 3.05 -7.75
CA CYS A 321 48.51 4.21 -7.10
C CYS A 321 47.69 4.74 -5.91
N ALA A 322 46.37 4.80 -6.04
CA ALA A 322 45.50 5.23 -4.94
C ALA A 322 45.55 4.27 -3.75
N ARG A 323 45.65 2.96 -3.98
CA ARG A 323 45.82 1.95 -2.92
C ARG A 323 47.21 2.00 -2.30
N LEU A 324 48.26 2.20 -3.11
CA LEU A 324 49.64 2.42 -2.65
C LEU A 324 49.70 3.60 -1.70
N ASN A 325 49.13 4.74 -2.07
CA ASN A 325 49.15 5.96 -1.24
C ASN A 325 48.40 5.80 0.09
N ARG A 326 47.38 4.92 0.15
CA ARG A 326 46.64 4.62 1.39
C ARG A 326 47.33 3.58 2.27
N SER A 327 48.19 2.74 1.70
CA SER A 327 48.79 1.60 2.39
C SER A 327 50.06 2.01 3.15
N LYS A 328 50.03 1.89 4.49
CA LYS A 328 51.16 2.23 5.38
C LYS A 328 52.16 1.09 5.58
N LYS A 329 51.75 -0.17 5.40
CA LYS A 329 52.57 -1.36 5.66
C LYS A 329 53.38 -1.74 4.40
N SER A 330 54.71 -1.86 4.53
CA SER A 330 55.63 -2.12 3.41
C SER A 330 55.28 -3.38 2.59
N PHE A 331 54.98 -4.50 3.24
CA PHE A 331 54.61 -5.76 2.55
C PHE A 331 53.31 -5.62 1.73
N ALA A 332 52.35 -4.84 2.20
CA ALA A 332 51.08 -4.62 1.50
C ALA A 332 51.22 -3.64 0.32
N ARG A 333 52.28 -2.83 0.31
CA ARG A 333 52.60 -1.91 -0.79
C ARG A 333 53.18 -2.66 -1.99
N LYS A 334 54.04 -3.67 -1.78
CA LYS A 334 54.64 -4.48 -2.86
C LYS A 334 53.59 -5.00 -3.86
N ARG A 335 52.49 -5.56 -3.33
CA ARG A 335 51.33 -6.06 -4.12
C ARG A 335 50.76 -5.09 -5.17
N TYR A 336 50.90 -3.78 -4.95
CA TYR A 336 50.34 -2.76 -5.83
C TYR A 336 51.41 -1.98 -6.58
N ASP A 337 52.67 -2.43 -6.57
CA ASP A 337 53.70 -1.92 -7.47
C ASP A 337 53.58 -2.56 -8.85
N ALA A 338 54.05 -1.88 -9.89
CA ALA A 338 53.89 -2.38 -11.27
C ALA A 338 54.77 -3.59 -11.58
N GLU A 339 55.82 -3.81 -10.78
CA GLU A 339 56.81 -4.88 -10.94
C GLU A 339 56.50 -6.13 -10.10
N GLY A 340 55.53 -6.06 -9.16
CA GLY A 340 55.11 -7.17 -8.29
C GLY A 340 55.74 -7.22 -6.90
#